data_AF-W7IUR0-F1
#
_entry.id   AF-W7IUR0-F1
#
_cell.length_a   1.000
_cell.length_b   1.000
_cell.length_c   1.000
_cell.angle_alpha   90.00
_cell.angle_beta   90.00
_cell.angle_gamma   90.00
#
_symmetry.space_group_name_H-M   'P 1'
#
loop_
_entity.id
_entity.type
_entity.pdbx_description
1 polymer ?
#
loop_
_entity_poly.entity_id
_entity_poly.type
_entity_poly.pdbx_seq_one_letter_code
_entity_poly.pdbx_strand_id
1 'polypeptide(L)'
;MQVFVSHASADRDAAARLRADLAQLGRQVALDRGEPVGVRWWEGVLHRLRQSEVFVLVLSPDSVRNPGCLAQIRYALALHRPVLLVPARPATPPPEVTDAPVFDPAGLGAERVAKLRVALLSLPTTPPLPDPPPPEPPVPYLEPFRDRLADPRLGEAELRSIFRELRSRLRDEQDRAGVWALLVLLRARPDVPAAQAAELEEVLAPGWQPDPEHRVDRRYWDGQAWTTLVRHEGREFNERRVPPPEATWSGDAPARPRPSTPPRPPGRGPAGHRPLGRRRWVWVGGTALLVAAVVVAGFLWFGDSTTDPRAVARQFVDSVNIGDTDGLVQVACEKVRPTVRTTFLGGGFHLTLESVDPGAEPPTFTVLATDASTDVSDRRTFPLVREAGEWRVCV
;
A
#
# COMPACT_ATOMS: atom_id res chain seq x y z
N MET A 1 -13.47 8.68 27.35
CA MET A 1 -13.16 7.24 27.31
C MET A 1 -13.80 6.54 26.12
N GLN A 2 -13.05 6.51 25.02
CA GLN A 2 -13.29 5.61 23.90
C GLN A 2 -12.63 4.26 24.16
N VAL A 3 -13.35 3.16 23.90
CA VAL A 3 -12.86 1.80 24.09
C VAL A 3 -12.81 1.11 22.74
N PHE A 4 -11.65 0.57 22.37
CA PHE A 4 -11.51 -0.30 21.21
C PHE A 4 -11.62 -1.75 21.65
N VAL A 5 -12.51 -2.52 21.03
CA VAL A 5 -12.72 -3.94 21.35
C VAL A 5 -12.31 -4.79 20.15
N SER A 6 -11.25 -5.58 20.34
CA SER A 6 -10.75 -6.57 19.40
C SER A 6 -11.32 -7.95 19.73
N HIS A 7 -11.79 -8.67 18.72
CA HIS A 7 -12.34 -10.01 18.89
C HIS A 7 -12.22 -10.83 17.59
N ALA A 8 -12.20 -12.17 17.70
CA ALA A 8 -12.33 -13.02 16.52
C ALA A 8 -13.79 -13.08 16.04
N SER A 9 -14.00 -13.42 14.76
CA SER A 9 -15.33 -13.61 14.16
C SER A 9 -16.21 -14.60 14.95
N ALA A 10 -15.61 -15.63 15.56
CA ALA A 10 -16.30 -16.61 16.40
C ALA A 10 -16.83 -16.05 17.73
N ASP A 11 -16.28 -14.92 18.22
CA ASP A 11 -16.62 -14.34 19.52
C ASP A 11 -17.55 -13.11 19.40
N ARG A 12 -18.19 -12.91 18.24
CA ARG A 12 -19.07 -11.76 17.96
C ARG A 12 -20.14 -11.54 19.02
N ASP A 13 -20.78 -12.61 19.50
CA ASP A 13 -21.84 -12.47 20.50
C ASP A 13 -21.30 -12.03 21.86
N ALA A 14 -20.10 -12.49 22.24
CA ALA A 14 -19.42 -12.05 23.45
C ALA A 14 -19.03 -10.57 23.34
N ALA A 15 -18.45 -10.17 22.21
CA ALA A 15 -18.11 -8.76 21.94
C ALA A 15 -19.35 -7.85 21.90
N ALA A 16 -20.46 -8.31 21.33
CA ALA A 16 -21.72 -7.56 21.29
C ALA A 16 -22.31 -7.34 22.69
N ARG A 17 -22.25 -8.36 23.56
CA ARG A 17 -22.64 -8.25 24.97
C ARG A 17 -21.75 -7.29 25.74
N LEU A 18 -20.43 -7.40 25.59
CA LEU A 18 -19.47 -6.48 26.20
C LEU A 18 -19.71 -5.03 25.73
N ARG A 19 -19.95 -4.81 24.44
CA ARG A 19 -20.32 -3.49 23.91
C ARG A 19 -21.57 -2.95 24.61
N ALA A 20 -22.60 -3.77 24.79
CA ALA A 20 -23.82 -3.34 25.46
C ALA A 20 -23.57 -2.94 26.93
N ASP A 21 -22.73 -3.71 27.65
CA ASP A 21 -22.33 -3.38 29.02
C ASP A 21 -21.51 -2.08 29.09
N LEU A 22 -20.56 -1.88 28.17
CA LEU A 22 -19.78 -0.65 28.05
C LEU A 22 -20.64 0.57 27.68
N ALA A 23 -21.64 0.37 26.81
CA ALA A 23 -22.58 1.43 26.43
C ALA A 23 -23.47 1.88 27.60
N GLN A 24 -23.89 0.95 28.48
CA GLN A 24 -24.61 1.29 29.72
C GLN A 24 -23.78 2.16 30.67
N LEU A 25 -22.44 2.07 30.59
CA LEU A 25 -21.52 2.93 31.33
C LEU A 25 -21.25 4.28 30.62
N GLY A 26 -21.98 4.60 29.54
CA GLY A 26 -21.79 5.82 28.76
C GLY A 26 -20.48 5.86 27.97
N ARG A 27 -19.89 4.69 27.66
CA ARG A 27 -18.62 4.61 26.89
C ARG A 27 -18.88 4.56 25.39
N GLN A 28 -18.03 5.24 24.63
CA GLN A 28 -18.02 5.13 23.17
C GLN A 28 -17.21 3.88 22.79
N VAL A 29 -17.83 2.92 22.11
CA VAL A 29 -17.19 1.64 21.80
C VAL A 29 -16.99 1.49 20.30
N ALA A 30 -15.73 1.32 19.90
CA ALA A 30 -15.35 0.87 18.58
C ALA A 30 -15.16 -0.65 18.62
N LEU A 31 -16.10 -1.41 18.05
CA LEU A 31 -15.88 -2.84 17.80
C LEU A 31 -15.08 -3.00 16.49
N ASP A 32 -14.06 -3.84 16.51
CA ASP A 32 -13.58 -4.41 15.27
C ASP A 32 -14.65 -5.35 14.69
N ARG A 33 -15.14 -5.09 13.48
CA ARG A 33 -16.34 -5.77 12.97
C ARG A 33 -16.09 -7.18 12.45
N GLY A 34 -14.83 -7.64 12.42
CA GLY A 34 -14.48 -8.96 11.91
C GLY A 34 -14.78 -9.08 10.42
N GLU A 35 -13.73 -8.92 9.61
CA GLU A 35 -13.67 -9.05 8.15
C GLU A 35 -14.32 -7.93 7.33
N PRO A 36 -13.57 -6.84 7.19
CA PRO A 36 -13.49 -6.10 5.93
C PRO A 36 -12.09 -6.26 5.31
N VAL A 37 -12.08 -6.37 3.98
CA VAL A 37 -10.90 -6.60 3.16
C VAL A 37 -10.38 -5.23 2.74
N GLY A 38 -9.13 -4.90 3.05
CA GLY A 38 -8.46 -3.73 2.50
C GLY A 38 -7.51 -2.96 3.40
N VAL A 39 -6.61 -2.20 2.79
CA VAL A 39 -5.81 -1.14 3.45
C VAL A 39 -6.73 -0.07 4.05
N ARG A 40 -7.78 0.39 3.34
CA ARG A 40 -8.69 1.44 3.86
C ARG A 40 -9.52 0.99 5.06
N TRP A 41 -9.94 -0.28 5.08
CA TRP A 41 -10.52 -0.85 6.29
C TRP A 41 -9.51 -0.81 7.44
N TRP A 42 -8.29 -1.25 7.17
CA TRP A 42 -7.23 -1.33 8.16
C TRP A 42 -6.84 0.04 8.70
N GLU A 43 -6.65 1.04 7.85
CA GLU A 43 -6.51 2.46 8.22
C GLU A 43 -7.66 2.91 9.13
N GLY A 44 -8.90 2.52 8.82
CA GLY A 44 -10.05 2.79 9.66
C GLY A 44 -9.98 2.12 11.03
N VAL A 45 -9.45 0.89 11.11
CA VAL A 45 -9.17 0.19 12.37
C VAL A 45 -8.08 0.92 13.16
N LEU A 46 -6.93 1.20 12.54
CA LEU A 46 -5.80 1.87 13.16
C LEU A 46 -6.19 3.28 13.64
N HIS A 47 -6.98 4.00 12.85
CA HIS A 47 -7.52 5.31 13.23
C HIS A 47 -8.38 5.22 14.49
N ARG A 48 -9.36 4.30 14.54
CA ARG A 48 -10.19 4.11 15.74
C ARG A 48 -9.36 3.67 16.96
N LEU A 49 -8.32 2.87 16.74
CA LEU A 49 -7.43 2.41 17.80
C LEU A 49 -6.57 3.56 18.35
N ARG A 50 -6.07 4.46 17.50
CA ARG A 50 -5.39 5.71 17.93
C ARG A 50 -6.29 6.61 18.76
N GLN A 51 -7.56 6.73 18.41
CA GLN A 51 -8.54 7.53 19.15
C GLN A 51 -9.02 6.86 20.45
N SER A 52 -8.75 5.56 20.62
CA SER A 52 -9.14 4.83 21.83
C SER A 52 -8.25 5.17 23.03
N GLU A 53 -8.86 5.16 24.21
CA GLU A 53 -8.18 5.29 25.50
C GLU A 53 -7.86 3.92 26.10
N VAL A 54 -8.71 2.92 25.88
CA VAL A 54 -8.52 1.56 26.39
C VAL A 54 -8.66 0.56 25.24
N PHE A 55 -7.76 -0.41 25.19
CA PHE A 55 -7.85 -1.56 24.30
C PHE A 55 -8.38 -2.76 25.06
N VAL A 56 -9.39 -3.43 24.52
CA VAL A 56 -9.97 -4.64 25.09
C VAL A 56 -9.80 -5.80 24.11
N LEU A 57 -9.17 -6.88 24.57
CA LEU A 57 -9.13 -8.14 23.83
C LEU A 57 -10.21 -9.08 24.39
N VAL A 58 -11.15 -9.48 23.53
CA VAL A 58 -12.04 -10.62 23.81
C VAL A 58 -11.20 -11.89 23.68
N LEU A 59 -10.79 -12.45 24.81
CA LEU A 59 -9.81 -13.53 24.88
C LEU A 59 -10.49 -14.88 24.59
N SER A 60 -10.02 -15.56 23.55
CA SER A 60 -10.45 -16.89 23.13
C SER A 60 -9.34 -17.59 22.34
N PRO A 61 -9.41 -18.91 22.12
CA PRO A 61 -8.43 -19.61 21.28
C PRO A 61 -8.35 -19.05 19.85
N ASP A 62 -9.43 -18.46 19.34
CA ASP A 62 -9.48 -17.92 17.99
C ASP A 62 -8.91 -16.52 17.92
N SER A 63 -9.13 -15.67 18.94
CA SER A 63 -8.54 -14.33 18.96
C SER A 63 -7.03 -14.36 19.14
N VAL A 64 -6.50 -15.30 19.93
CA VAL A 64 -5.04 -15.45 20.10
C VAL A 64 -4.32 -16.04 18.89
N ARG A 65 -5.05 -16.67 17.95
CA ARG A 65 -4.53 -17.16 16.67
C ARG A 65 -4.82 -16.23 15.51
N ASN A 66 -5.65 -15.21 15.70
CA ASN A 66 -6.08 -14.32 14.63
C ASN A 66 -4.99 -13.24 14.38
N PRO A 67 -4.39 -13.19 13.17
CA PRO A 67 -3.34 -12.22 12.88
C PRO A 67 -3.77 -10.77 13.08
N GLY A 68 -5.05 -10.46 12.82
CA GLY A 68 -5.61 -9.12 13.03
C GLY A 68 -5.71 -8.74 14.49
N CYS A 69 -6.19 -9.64 15.35
CA CYS A 69 -6.22 -9.42 16.79
C CYS A 69 -4.80 -9.22 17.36
N LEU A 70 -3.84 -10.03 16.89
CA LEU A 70 -2.43 -9.93 17.29
C LEU A 70 -1.77 -8.64 16.80
N ALA A 71 -2.04 -8.20 15.57
CA ALA A 71 -1.54 -6.93 15.05
C ALA A 71 -2.13 -5.74 15.81
N GLN A 72 -3.44 -5.76 16.09
CA GLN A 72 -4.13 -4.71 16.85
C GLN A 72 -3.59 -4.59 18.28
N ILE A 73 -3.37 -5.70 19.00
CA ILE A 73 -2.88 -5.65 20.38
C ILE A 73 -1.44 -5.14 20.45
N ARG A 74 -0.56 -5.57 19.54
CA ARG A 74 0.82 -5.05 19.45
C ARG A 74 0.82 -3.56 19.14
N TYR A 75 -0.05 -3.11 18.23
CA TYR A 75 -0.17 -1.70 17.91
C TYR A 75 -0.74 -0.88 19.08
N ALA A 76 -1.72 -1.41 19.81
CA ALA A 76 -2.24 -0.79 21.03
C ALA A 76 -1.16 -0.59 22.09
N LEU A 77 -0.30 -1.59 22.30
CA LEU A 77 0.84 -1.50 23.20
C LEU A 77 1.86 -0.45 22.73
N ALA A 78 2.16 -0.39 21.44
CA ALA A 78 3.04 0.62 20.84
C ALA A 78 2.48 2.05 20.99
N LEU A 79 1.15 2.21 21.03
CA LEU A 79 0.46 3.47 21.31
C LEU A 79 0.22 3.74 22.80
N HIS A 80 0.79 2.89 23.68
CA HIS A 80 0.64 2.96 25.13
C HIS A 80 -0.83 2.92 25.60
N ARG A 81 -1.69 2.16 24.90
CA ARG A 81 -3.07 1.95 25.32
C ARG A 81 -3.12 0.87 26.41
N PRO A 82 -3.66 1.15 27.60
CA PRO A 82 -3.95 0.14 28.61
C PRO A 82 -4.79 -0.99 28.01
N VAL A 83 -4.39 -2.23 28.31
CA VAL A 83 -5.06 -3.43 27.83
C VAL A 83 -5.92 -4.03 28.94
N LEU A 84 -7.16 -4.40 28.61
CA LEU A 84 -8.04 -5.21 29.43
C LEU A 84 -8.37 -6.52 28.69
N LEU A 85 -8.18 -7.65 29.35
CA LEU A 85 -8.56 -8.96 28.80
C LEU A 85 -9.96 -9.33 29.28
N VAL A 86 -10.81 -9.78 28.35
CA VAL A 86 -12.18 -10.24 28.65
C VAL A 86 -12.35 -11.66 28.11
N PRO A 87 -12.21 -12.70 28.94
CA PRO A 87 -12.37 -14.09 28.51
C PRO A 87 -13.78 -14.36 27.96
N ALA A 88 -13.84 -14.84 26.71
CA ALA A 88 -15.04 -15.42 26.13
C ALA A 88 -14.99 -16.96 26.22
N ARG A 89 -13.80 -17.54 26.05
CA ARG A 89 -13.51 -18.97 26.17
C ARG A 89 -12.12 -19.15 26.78
N PRO A 90 -11.82 -20.28 27.47
CA PRO A 90 -10.50 -20.53 28.03
C PRO A 90 -9.40 -20.44 26.97
N ALA A 91 -8.43 -19.56 27.18
CA ALA A 91 -7.26 -19.40 26.34
C ALA A 91 -6.11 -18.76 27.12
N THR A 92 -4.88 -19.11 26.74
CA THR A 92 -3.69 -18.43 27.25
C THR A 92 -3.55 -17.07 26.56
N PRO A 93 -3.40 -15.96 27.30
CA PRO A 93 -3.16 -14.64 26.70
C PRO A 93 -1.91 -14.62 25.80
N PRO A 94 -1.85 -13.73 24.81
CA PRO A 94 -0.61 -13.47 24.07
C PRO A 94 0.51 -13.07 25.04
N PRO A 95 1.77 -13.51 24.80
CA PRO A 95 2.90 -13.23 25.69
C PRO A 95 3.04 -11.76 26.06
N GLU A 96 2.74 -10.86 25.10
CA GLU A 96 2.85 -9.40 25.22
C GLU A 96 1.91 -8.80 26.27
N VAL A 97 0.86 -9.52 26.69
CA VAL A 97 -0.19 -9.04 27.61
C VAL A 97 -0.52 -10.04 28.71
N THR A 98 0.41 -10.92 29.06
CA THR A 98 0.21 -11.94 30.12
C THR A 98 -0.17 -11.31 31.45
N ASP A 99 0.41 -10.15 31.79
CA ASP A 99 0.16 -9.42 33.05
C ASP A 99 -0.99 -8.40 32.95
N ALA A 100 -1.69 -8.35 31.83
CA ALA A 100 -2.79 -7.40 31.66
C ALA A 100 -3.98 -7.76 32.58
N PRO A 101 -4.66 -6.76 33.17
CA PRO A 101 -5.86 -6.99 33.98
C PRO A 101 -6.91 -7.80 33.22
N VAL A 102 -7.57 -8.71 33.95
CA VAL A 102 -8.62 -9.58 33.41
C VAL A 102 -9.96 -9.21 34.04
N PHE A 103 -10.97 -8.97 33.20
CA PHE A 103 -12.37 -8.89 33.61
C PHE A 103 -13.11 -10.13 33.11
N ASP A 104 -13.40 -11.06 34.01
CA ASP A 104 -14.20 -12.25 33.69
C ASP A 104 -15.70 -11.97 33.89
N PRO A 105 -16.53 -11.94 32.83
CA PRO A 105 -17.96 -11.71 32.94
C PRO A 105 -18.75 -12.95 33.38
N ALA A 106 -18.13 -14.13 33.47
CA ALA A 106 -18.81 -15.38 33.79
C ALA A 106 -19.45 -15.34 35.18
N GLY A 107 -20.71 -15.78 35.28
CA GLY A 107 -21.43 -15.87 36.55
C GLY A 107 -21.87 -14.55 37.21
N LEU A 108 -21.50 -13.39 36.66
CA LEU A 108 -21.76 -12.09 37.32
C LEU A 108 -23.22 -11.61 37.28
N GLY A 109 -24.09 -12.19 36.44
CA GLY A 109 -25.52 -11.84 36.38
C GLY A 109 -25.76 -10.32 36.28
N ALA A 110 -26.48 -9.77 37.27
CA ALA A 110 -26.82 -8.34 37.36
C ALA A 110 -25.64 -7.44 37.78
N GLU A 111 -24.59 -7.98 38.41
CA GLU A 111 -23.44 -7.19 38.88
C GLU A 111 -22.43 -6.88 37.78
N ARG A 112 -22.57 -7.50 36.61
CA ARG A 112 -21.60 -7.45 35.50
C ARG A 112 -21.18 -6.02 35.14
N VAL A 113 -22.15 -5.10 34.98
CA VAL A 113 -21.89 -3.71 34.60
C VAL A 113 -21.15 -2.95 35.72
N ALA A 114 -21.50 -3.20 36.98
CA ALA A 114 -20.85 -2.56 38.12
C ALA A 114 -19.39 -3.02 38.26
N LYS A 115 -19.13 -4.32 38.11
CA LYS A 115 -17.77 -4.89 38.14
C LYS A 115 -16.92 -4.45 36.94
N LEU A 116 -17.52 -4.37 35.75
CA LEU A 116 -16.84 -3.81 34.56
C LEU A 116 -16.40 -2.37 34.80
N ARG A 117 -17.25 -1.54 35.43
CA ARG A 117 -16.90 -0.16 35.79
C ARG A 117 -15.68 -0.12 36.72
N VAL A 118 -15.64 -0.99 37.72
CA VAL A 118 -14.49 -1.08 38.64
C VAL A 118 -13.22 -1.48 37.89
N ALA A 119 -13.29 -2.49 37.02
CA ALA A 119 -12.14 -2.91 36.21
C ALA A 119 -11.62 -1.75 35.35
N LEU A 120 -12.51 -1.03 34.65
CA LEU A 120 -12.11 0.11 33.82
C LEU A 120 -11.48 1.26 34.61
N LEU A 121 -11.97 1.54 35.82
CA LEU A 121 -11.40 2.58 36.68
C LEU A 121 -10.04 2.20 37.29
N SER A 122 -9.74 0.90 37.37
CA SER A 122 -8.44 0.42 37.85
C SER A 122 -7.32 0.46 36.79
N LEU A 123 -7.67 0.70 35.51
CA LEU A 123 -6.69 0.81 34.45
C LEU A 123 -5.87 2.09 34.60
N PRO A 124 -4.57 2.08 34.24
CA PRO A 124 -3.76 3.27 34.22
C PRO A 124 -4.33 4.31 33.25
N THR A 125 -4.12 5.59 33.56
CA THR A 125 -4.53 6.70 32.67
C THR A 125 -3.77 6.62 31.35
N THR A 126 -4.49 6.74 30.24
CA THR A 126 -3.90 6.68 28.90
C THR A 126 -3.01 7.91 28.65
N PRO A 127 -1.71 7.72 28.34
CA PRO A 127 -0.84 8.82 27.96
C PRO A 127 -1.19 9.36 26.57
N PRO A 128 -0.69 10.57 26.20
CA PRO A 128 -0.76 11.07 24.84
C PRO A 128 -0.07 10.10 23.86
N LEU A 129 -0.44 10.21 22.58
CA LEU A 129 0.16 9.41 21.52
C LEU A 129 1.68 9.67 21.42
N PRO A 130 2.50 8.65 21.12
CA PRO A 130 3.93 8.83 20.84
C PRO A 130 4.19 9.81 19.69
N ASP A 131 5.27 10.57 19.79
CA ASP A 131 5.79 11.44 18.72
C ASP A 131 7.29 11.13 18.48
N PRO A 132 7.67 10.57 17.31
CA PRO A 132 6.82 10.26 16.16
C PRO A 132 5.88 9.06 16.42
N PRO A 133 4.78 8.93 15.65
CA PRO A 133 3.88 7.78 15.78
C PRO A 133 4.60 6.47 15.45
N PRO A 134 4.24 5.35 16.10
CA PRO A 134 4.80 4.05 15.75
C PRO A 134 4.42 3.63 14.32
N PRO A 135 5.27 2.84 13.63
CA PRO A 135 4.99 2.37 12.28
C PRO A 135 3.66 1.62 12.23
N GLU A 136 2.89 1.85 11.16
CA GLU A 136 1.61 1.18 10.97
C GLU A 136 1.84 -0.31 10.67
N PRO A 137 1.17 -1.24 11.40
CA PRO A 137 1.27 -2.66 11.09
C PRO A 137 0.69 -2.96 9.69
N PRO A 138 1.19 -3.99 8.98
CA PRO A 138 0.64 -4.40 7.69
C PRO A 138 -0.77 -5.00 7.84
N VAL A 139 -1.43 -5.21 6.70
CA VAL A 139 -2.83 -5.66 6.64
C VAL A 139 -2.97 -7.16 6.95
N PRO A 140 -3.51 -7.56 8.10
CA PRO A 140 -3.25 -8.89 8.67
C PRO A 140 -3.79 -10.11 7.91
N TYR A 141 -4.78 -9.96 7.02
CA TYR A 141 -5.30 -11.09 6.22
C TYR A 141 -4.50 -11.31 4.93
N LEU A 142 -3.59 -10.40 4.58
CA LEU A 142 -2.64 -10.59 3.49
C LEU A 142 -1.37 -11.30 3.97
N GLU A 143 -1.00 -11.17 5.25
CA GLU A 143 0.13 -11.86 5.87
C GLU A 143 0.16 -13.39 5.63
N PRO A 144 -0.95 -14.15 5.73
CA PRO A 144 -0.92 -15.57 5.40
C PRO A 144 -0.45 -15.87 3.98
N PHE A 145 -0.75 -15.01 2.99
CA PHE A 145 -0.22 -15.16 1.64
C PHE A 145 1.27 -14.86 1.60
N ARG A 146 1.72 -13.81 2.30
CA ARG A 146 3.14 -13.48 2.42
C ARG A 146 3.94 -14.63 3.02
N ASP A 147 3.50 -15.14 4.17
CA ASP A 147 4.15 -16.24 4.88
C ASP A 147 4.21 -17.50 4.00
N ARG A 148 3.10 -17.79 3.31
CA ARG A 148 3.03 -18.94 2.40
C ARG A 148 3.95 -18.76 1.18
N LEU A 149 3.99 -17.57 0.59
CA LEU A 149 4.92 -17.23 -0.50
C LEU A 149 6.39 -17.18 -0.04
N ALA A 150 6.66 -17.08 1.27
CA ALA A 150 8.00 -17.19 1.81
C ALA A 150 8.43 -18.65 2.08
N ASP A 151 7.50 -19.62 2.13
CA ASP A 151 7.86 -21.03 2.32
C ASP A 151 8.51 -21.59 1.03
N PRO A 152 9.78 -22.05 1.08
CA PRO A 152 10.46 -22.63 -0.08
C PRO A 152 9.88 -24.00 -0.50
N ARG A 153 9.06 -24.65 0.35
CA ARG A 153 8.45 -25.96 0.07
C ARG A 153 7.07 -25.86 -0.57
N LEU A 154 6.63 -24.65 -0.91
CA LEU A 154 5.32 -24.40 -1.50
C LEU A 154 5.16 -25.16 -2.82
N GLY A 155 4.18 -26.06 -2.90
CA GLY A 155 3.95 -26.85 -4.11
C GLY A 155 3.28 -26.07 -5.24
N GLU A 156 3.46 -26.53 -6.48
CA GLU A 156 2.88 -25.90 -7.69
C GLU A 156 1.35 -25.73 -7.63
N ALA A 157 0.62 -26.72 -7.10
CA ALA A 157 -0.84 -26.63 -6.96
C ALA A 157 -1.25 -25.51 -6.00
N GLU A 158 -0.51 -25.32 -4.91
CA GLU A 158 -0.74 -24.26 -3.93
C GLU A 158 -0.37 -22.89 -4.52
N LEU A 159 0.78 -22.77 -5.21
CA LEU A 159 1.18 -21.57 -5.94
C LEU A 159 0.09 -21.10 -6.91
N ARG A 160 -0.45 -22.02 -7.72
CA ARG A 160 -1.56 -21.73 -8.65
C ARG A 160 -2.82 -21.27 -7.92
N SER A 161 -3.14 -21.86 -6.78
CA SER A 161 -4.28 -21.45 -5.95
C SER A 161 -4.09 -20.04 -5.39
N ILE A 162 -2.91 -19.76 -4.84
CA ILE A 162 -2.55 -18.45 -4.29
C ILE A 162 -2.61 -17.39 -5.37
N PHE A 163 -1.99 -17.62 -6.53
CA PHE A 163 -2.02 -16.67 -7.64
C PHE A 163 -3.45 -16.36 -8.08
N ARG A 164 -4.30 -17.38 -8.23
CA ARG A 164 -5.71 -17.20 -8.58
C ARG A 164 -6.46 -16.35 -7.56
N GLU A 165 -6.22 -16.58 -6.27
CA GLU A 165 -6.86 -15.82 -5.19
C GLU A 165 -6.39 -14.36 -5.16
N LEU A 166 -5.07 -14.13 -5.24
CA LEU A 166 -4.50 -12.78 -5.35
C LEU A 166 -5.08 -12.03 -6.55
N ARG A 167 -5.16 -12.66 -7.72
CA ARG A 167 -5.75 -12.06 -8.92
C ARG A 167 -7.23 -11.67 -8.72
N SER A 168 -7.99 -12.48 -7.99
CA SER A 168 -9.37 -12.16 -7.65
C SER A 168 -9.45 -10.91 -6.75
N ARG A 169 -8.55 -10.81 -5.76
CA ARG A 169 -8.49 -9.70 -4.79
C ARG A 169 -7.97 -8.40 -5.38
N LEU A 170 -7.14 -8.45 -6.44
CA LEU A 170 -6.63 -7.26 -7.15
C LEU A 170 -7.75 -6.34 -7.68
N ARG A 171 -8.96 -6.89 -7.88
CA ARG A 171 -10.15 -6.15 -8.28
C ARG A 171 -10.68 -5.24 -7.18
N ASP A 172 -10.48 -5.60 -5.93
CA ASP A 172 -10.85 -4.78 -4.79
C ASP A 172 -9.87 -3.60 -4.68
N GLU A 173 -10.42 -2.39 -4.69
CA GLU A 173 -9.62 -1.17 -4.59
C GLU A 173 -8.81 -1.11 -3.30
N GLN A 174 -9.34 -1.67 -2.21
CA GLN A 174 -8.68 -1.60 -0.92
C GLN A 174 -7.55 -2.64 -0.77
N ASP A 175 -7.64 -3.79 -1.46
CA ASP A 175 -6.59 -4.82 -1.44
C ASP A 175 -5.49 -4.56 -2.46
N ARG A 176 -5.79 -3.78 -3.50
CA ARG A 176 -4.96 -3.67 -4.70
C ARG A 176 -3.49 -3.43 -4.41
N ALA A 177 -3.16 -2.46 -3.54
CA ALA A 177 -1.78 -2.13 -3.20
C ALA A 177 -1.05 -3.30 -2.50
N GLY A 178 -1.68 -3.90 -1.49
CA GLY A 178 -1.10 -5.04 -0.76
C GLY A 178 -0.98 -6.29 -1.63
N VAL A 179 -1.98 -6.58 -2.45
CA VAL A 179 -1.96 -7.68 -3.42
C VAL A 179 -0.89 -7.47 -4.48
N TRP A 180 -0.73 -6.24 -5.00
CA TRP A 180 0.34 -5.91 -5.95
C TRP A 180 1.71 -6.27 -5.38
N ALA A 181 1.98 -5.91 -4.13
CA ALA A 181 3.23 -6.26 -3.46
C ALA A 181 3.42 -7.79 -3.34
N LEU A 182 2.35 -8.55 -3.07
CA LEU A 182 2.41 -10.02 -3.04
C LEU A 182 2.66 -10.63 -4.43
N LEU A 183 2.11 -10.05 -5.49
CA LEU A 183 2.37 -10.48 -6.87
C LEU A 183 3.84 -10.22 -7.27
N VAL A 184 4.42 -9.09 -6.85
CA VAL A 184 5.85 -8.81 -7.05
C VAL A 184 6.72 -9.84 -6.31
N LEU A 185 6.35 -10.22 -5.08
CA LEU A 185 7.06 -11.27 -4.34
C LEU A 185 6.93 -12.64 -5.02
N LEU A 186 5.74 -12.96 -5.52
CA LEU A 186 5.51 -14.18 -6.28
C LEU A 186 6.37 -14.19 -7.55
N ARG A 187 6.47 -13.08 -8.29
CA ARG A 187 7.34 -12.95 -9.47
C ARG A 187 8.81 -13.25 -9.18
N ALA A 188 9.30 -12.90 -7.99
CA ALA A 188 10.69 -13.13 -7.61
C ALA A 188 11.02 -14.61 -7.30
N ARG A 189 10.02 -15.49 -7.22
CA ARG A 189 10.23 -16.91 -6.92
C ARG A 189 10.75 -17.67 -8.15
N PRO A 190 11.77 -18.55 -8.00
CA PRO A 190 12.32 -19.33 -9.11
C PRO A 190 11.44 -20.52 -9.54
N ASP A 191 10.50 -20.93 -8.70
CA ASP A 191 9.66 -22.12 -8.88
C ASP A 191 8.24 -21.81 -9.40
N VAL A 192 8.00 -20.59 -9.88
CA VAL A 192 6.73 -20.22 -10.51
C VAL A 192 6.60 -20.96 -11.85
N PRO A 193 5.50 -21.72 -12.08
CA PRO A 193 5.32 -22.41 -13.35
C PRO A 193 5.19 -21.42 -14.51
N ALA A 194 5.71 -21.77 -15.68
CA ALA A 194 5.81 -20.87 -16.84
C ALA A 194 4.48 -20.21 -17.25
N ALA A 195 3.36 -20.94 -17.13
CA ALA A 195 2.04 -20.38 -17.41
C ALA A 195 1.68 -19.24 -16.43
N GLN A 196 1.94 -19.41 -15.13
CA GLN A 196 1.69 -18.39 -14.13
C GLN A 196 2.68 -17.24 -14.25
N ALA A 197 3.93 -17.51 -14.60
CA ALA A 197 4.93 -16.47 -14.86
C ALA A 197 4.49 -15.56 -16.02
N ALA A 198 4.00 -16.13 -17.12
CA ALA A 198 3.47 -15.33 -18.24
C ALA A 198 2.25 -14.49 -17.84
N GLU A 199 1.31 -15.06 -17.08
CA GLU A 199 0.17 -14.31 -16.54
C GLU A 199 0.58 -13.22 -15.54
N LEU A 200 1.63 -13.47 -14.74
CA LEU A 200 2.20 -12.48 -13.80
C LEU A 200 2.77 -11.28 -14.54
N GLU A 201 3.53 -11.51 -15.61
CA GLU A 201 4.09 -10.42 -16.42
C GLU A 201 2.98 -9.60 -17.10
N GLU A 202 1.87 -10.23 -17.52
CA GLU A 202 0.71 -9.48 -18.04
C GLU A 202 0.09 -8.58 -16.95
N VAL A 203 -0.05 -9.10 -15.73
CA VAL A 203 -0.63 -8.34 -14.61
C VAL A 203 0.30 -7.23 -14.12
N LEU A 204 1.62 -7.48 -14.10
CA LEU A 204 2.66 -6.55 -13.65
C LEU A 204 3.27 -5.74 -14.80
N ALA A 205 2.61 -5.71 -15.96
CA ALA A 205 3.04 -4.91 -17.10
C ALA A 205 3.15 -3.42 -16.72
N PRO A 206 4.12 -2.68 -17.29
CA PRO A 206 4.27 -1.26 -17.07
C PRO A 206 2.97 -0.47 -17.33
N GLY A 207 2.73 0.58 -16.55
CA GLY A 207 1.61 1.47 -16.78
C GLY A 207 1.13 2.28 -15.58
N TRP A 208 0.08 3.06 -15.84
CA TRP A 208 -0.57 3.92 -14.85
C TRP A 208 -1.53 3.14 -13.95
N GLN A 209 -1.11 2.91 -12.72
CA GLN A 209 -1.93 2.24 -11.70
C GLN A 209 -2.40 3.24 -10.64
N PRO A 210 -3.47 2.92 -9.88
CA PRO A 210 -3.81 3.66 -8.67
C PRO A 210 -2.58 3.77 -7.74
N ASP A 211 -2.37 4.95 -7.17
CA ASP A 211 -1.24 5.17 -6.27
C ASP A 211 -1.34 4.25 -5.04
N PRO A 212 -0.34 3.39 -4.75
CA PRO A 212 -0.36 2.50 -3.59
C PRO A 212 -0.48 3.24 -2.25
N GLU A 213 0.03 4.48 -2.18
CA GLU A 213 -0.04 5.34 -1.00
C GLU A 213 -1.31 6.22 -0.98
N HIS A 214 -2.13 6.17 -2.04
CA HIS A 214 -3.33 7.00 -2.20
C HIS A 214 -3.10 8.52 -2.02
N ARG A 215 -1.90 9.02 -2.30
CA ARG A 215 -1.55 10.46 -2.21
C ARG A 215 -1.95 11.22 -3.46
N VAL A 216 -2.00 10.54 -4.59
CA VAL A 216 -2.35 11.05 -5.92
C VAL A 216 -3.29 10.07 -6.63
N ASP A 217 -3.87 10.45 -7.76
CA ASP A 217 -4.84 9.60 -8.45
C ASP A 217 -4.18 8.35 -9.03
N ARG A 218 -3.00 8.50 -9.63
CA ARG A 218 -2.22 7.38 -10.21
C ARG A 218 -0.72 7.58 -10.04
N ARG A 219 -0.02 6.47 -9.89
CA ARG A 219 1.45 6.37 -9.94
C ARG A 219 1.85 5.45 -11.08
N TYR A 220 2.95 5.78 -11.74
CA TYR A 220 3.48 4.96 -12.83
C TYR A 220 4.31 3.80 -12.29
N TRP A 221 3.97 2.58 -12.70
CA TRP A 221 4.75 1.36 -12.52
C TRP A 221 5.56 1.12 -13.81
N ASP A 222 6.87 0.98 -13.72
CA ASP A 222 7.76 0.83 -14.88
C ASP A 222 8.05 -0.63 -15.26
N GLY A 223 7.24 -1.57 -14.74
CA GLY A 223 7.46 -3.01 -14.88
C GLY A 223 8.31 -3.61 -13.77
N GLN A 224 9.06 -2.81 -13.01
CA GLN A 224 9.94 -3.32 -11.95
C GLN A 224 9.69 -2.66 -10.60
N ALA A 225 9.45 -1.35 -10.61
CA ALA A 225 9.26 -0.54 -9.42
C ALA A 225 8.22 0.57 -9.63
N TRP A 226 7.74 1.10 -8.52
CA TRP A 226 6.94 2.33 -8.50
C TRP A 226 7.86 3.54 -8.73
N THR A 227 7.52 4.38 -9.70
CA THR A 227 8.34 5.54 -10.06
C THR A 227 7.90 6.82 -9.32
N THR A 228 8.68 7.88 -9.49
CA THR A 228 8.32 9.24 -9.03
C THR A 228 7.32 9.96 -9.94
N LEU A 229 6.94 9.33 -11.06
CA LEU A 229 6.00 9.86 -12.03
C LEU A 229 4.56 9.59 -11.56
N VAL A 230 3.80 10.66 -11.40
CA VAL A 230 2.46 10.64 -10.83
C VAL A 230 1.48 11.45 -11.69
N ARG A 231 0.19 11.11 -11.58
CA ARG A 231 -0.89 11.80 -12.26
C ARG A 231 -1.97 12.21 -11.26
N HIS A 232 -2.38 13.48 -11.35
CA HIS A 232 -3.48 14.03 -10.56
C HIS A 232 -4.27 15.01 -11.41
N GLU A 233 -5.60 14.94 -11.37
CA GLU A 233 -6.51 15.77 -12.17
C GLU A 233 -6.18 15.76 -13.67
N GLY A 234 -5.74 14.59 -14.17
CA GLY A 234 -5.39 14.38 -15.56
C GLY A 234 -4.01 14.91 -15.97
N ARG A 235 -3.25 15.58 -15.09
CA ARG A 235 -1.92 16.14 -15.36
C ARG A 235 -0.81 15.27 -14.78
N GLU A 236 0.27 15.10 -15.53
CA GLU A 236 1.47 14.37 -15.12
C GLU A 236 2.49 15.30 -14.45
N PHE A 237 3.12 14.84 -13.37
CA PHE A 237 4.19 15.56 -12.68
C PHE A 237 5.13 14.58 -11.96
N ASN A 238 6.26 15.10 -11.49
CA ASN A 238 7.27 14.35 -10.78
C ASN A 238 7.29 14.73 -9.29
N GLU A 239 7.19 13.74 -8.40
CA GLU A 239 7.08 13.93 -6.96
C GLU A 239 8.43 14.03 -6.20
N ARG A 240 9.55 14.29 -6.89
CA ARG A 240 10.94 14.39 -6.36
C ARG A 240 11.20 15.31 -5.15
N ARG A 241 10.19 15.90 -4.51
CA ARG A 241 10.32 16.62 -3.22
C ARG A 241 10.27 15.72 -1.99
N VAL A 242 10.01 14.42 -2.14
CA VAL A 242 10.19 13.43 -1.08
C VAL A 242 10.81 12.20 -1.76
N PRO A 243 11.96 11.65 -1.29
CA PRO A 243 12.39 10.35 -1.78
C PRO A 243 11.23 9.35 -1.60
N PRO A 244 11.06 8.36 -2.49
CA PRO A 244 10.15 7.25 -2.21
C PRO A 244 10.49 6.76 -0.80
N PRO A 245 9.51 6.57 0.11
CA PRO A 245 9.81 5.77 1.28
C PRO A 245 10.27 4.44 0.70
N GLU A 246 11.55 4.13 0.89
CA GLU A 246 12.09 2.81 0.64
C GLU A 246 11.03 1.83 1.16
N ALA A 247 10.61 0.88 0.31
CA ALA A 247 9.88 -0.28 0.76
C ALA A 247 10.78 -1.00 1.77
N THR A 248 10.74 -0.52 3.00
CA THR A 248 11.57 -0.94 4.12
C THR A 248 10.99 -2.25 4.62
N TRP A 249 11.32 -3.33 3.92
CA TRP A 249 11.56 -4.59 4.60
C TRP A 249 12.79 -4.37 5.47
N SER A 250 12.56 -4.02 6.73
CA SER A 250 13.60 -3.74 7.71
C SER A 250 14.50 -4.96 7.91
N GLY A 251 15.75 -4.85 7.44
CA GLY A 251 16.91 -5.60 7.90
C GLY A 251 17.90 -4.61 8.54
N ASP A 252 18.31 -4.90 9.78
CA ASP A 252 19.05 -4.02 10.68
C ASP A 252 20.36 -3.40 10.15
N ALA A 253 20.61 -2.12 10.48
CA ALA A 253 21.86 -1.62 11.09
C ALA A 253 21.77 -0.11 11.46
N PRO A 254 22.49 0.38 12.49
CA PRO A 254 22.05 1.50 13.33
C PRO A 254 22.43 2.90 12.80
N ALA A 255 21.54 3.87 13.03
CA ALA A 255 21.75 5.28 12.71
C ALA A 255 22.75 5.96 13.67
N ARG A 256 23.74 6.67 13.11
CA ARG A 256 24.53 7.67 13.84
C ARG A 256 23.74 8.99 13.93
N PRO A 257 23.70 9.68 15.08
CA PRO A 257 22.99 10.95 15.19
C PRO A 257 23.79 12.09 14.53
N ARG A 258 23.08 12.96 13.79
CA ARG A 258 23.60 14.28 13.40
C ARG A 258 22.86 15.40 14.14
N PRO A 259 23.52 16.54 14.40
CA PRO A 259 23.14 17.49 15.43
C PRO A 259 22.03 18.45 14.99
N SER A 260 21.22 18.86 15.96
CA SER A 260 20.16 19.86 15.86
C SER A 260 20.71 21.28 16.04
N THR A 261 20.23 22.24 15.24
CA THR A 261 20.09 23.68 15.64
C THR A 261 19.19 24.45 14.64
N PRO A 262 18.69 25.67 14.96
CA PRO A 262 17.32 25.94 15.47
C PRO A 262 16.47 26.83 14.51
N PRO A 263 15.19 27.13 14.82
CA PRO A 263 14.28 27.76 13.86
C PRO A 263 14.21 29.30 13.89
N ARG A 264 14.07 29.87 12.68
CA ARG A 264 13.28 31.04 12.17
C ARG A 264 13.17 32.36 12.96
N PRO A 265 12.92 33.45 12.20
CA PRO A 265 11.82 34.34 12.55
C PRO A 265 10.85 34.62 11.37
N PRO A 266 9.65 35.18 11.64
CA PRO A 266 8.51 35.16 10.75
C PRO A 266 8.42 36.41 9.85
N GLY A 267 8.15 36.19 8.57
CA GLY A 267 7.84 37.24 7.59
C GLY A 267 6.33 37.34 7.34
N ARG A 268 5.81 38.55 7.55
CA ARG A 268 4.40 39.00 7.45
C ARG A 268 3.69 38.63 6.14
N GLY A 269 2.39 38.30 6.24
CA GLY A 269 1.43 38.40 5.12
C GLY A 269 1.19 39.86 4.69
N PRO A 270 0.35 40.14 3.67
CA PRO A 270 -1.10 39.89 3.82
C PRO A 270 -1.88 39.58 2.50
N ALA A 271 -3.19 39.41 2.69
CA ALA A 271 -4.31 39.64 1.76
C ALA A 271 -4.41 38.72 0.51
N GLY A 272 -5.52 38.06 0.21
CA GLY A 272 -6.91 38.30 0.59
C GLY A 272 -7.71 38.52 -0.68
N HIS A 273 -8.32 37.47 -1.25
CA HIS A 273 -9.49 37.60 -2.12
C HIS A 273 -10.35 36.31 -2.08
N ARG A 274 -11.63 36.52 -1.79
CA ARG A 274 -12.81 35.65 -1.97
C ARG A 274 -13.84 36.53 -2.72
N PRO A 275 -14.98 36.02 -3.20
CA PRO A 275 -15.23 34.80 -3.97
C PRO A 275 -16.15 35.09 -5.18
N LEU A 276 -16.13 34.28 -6.23
CA LEU A 276 -17.18 34.21 -7.26
C LEU A 276 -17.24 32.74 -7.70
N GLY A 277 -18.35 32.10 -7.99
CA GLY A 277 -19.72 32.51 -8.21
C GLY A 277 -20.41 31.25 -8.76
N ARG A 278 -21.49 30.85 -8.09
CA ARG A 278 -22.28 29.63 -8.24
C ARG A 278 -22.88 29.48 -9.64
N ARG A 279 -22.87 28.28 -10.24
CA ARG A 279 -23.96 27.86 -11.13
C ARG A 279 -24.15 26.34 -11.15
N ARG A 280 -25.26 25.93 -10.54
CA ARG A 280 -25.85 24.59 -10.59
C ARG A 280 -26.56 24.43 -11.94
N TRP A 281 -26.39 23.29 -12.60
CA TRP A 281 -27.36 22.78 -13.55
C TRP A 281 -27.70 21.34 -13.14
N VAL A 282 -28.98 21.15 -12.91
CA VAL A 282 -29.65 19.87 -12.64
C VAL A 282 -30.29 19.46 -13.96
N TRP A 283 -30.02 18.24 -14.42
CA TRP A 283 -30.99 17.48 -15.21
C TRP A 283 -31.05 16.06 -14.65
N VAL A 284 -32.30 15.65 -14.40
CA VAL A 284 -32.72 14.35 -13.89
C VAL A 284 -33.28 13.55 -15.06
N GLY A 285 -32.99 12.24 -15.07
CA GLY A 285 -33.77 11.20 -15.74
C GLY A 285 -33.19 10.76 -17.09
N GLY A 286 -32.95 9.48 -17.35
CA GLY A 286 -33.18 8.27 -16.57
C GLY A 286 -32.69 7.02 -17.31
N THR A 287 -32.43 5.96 -16.52
CA THR A 287 -32.50 4.51 -16.81
C THR A 287 -31.84 3.94 -18.07
N ALA A 288 -30.83 3.07 -17.89
CA ALA A 288 -31.03 1.61 -17.79
C ALA A 288 -29.70 0.85 -17.98
N LEU A 289 -29.37 0.01 -16.99
CA LEU A 289 -28.65 -1.27 -17.06
C LEU A 289 -27.78 -1.56 -18.30
N LEU A 290 -26.45 -1.54 -18.11
CA LEU A 290 -25.54 -2.50 -18.71
C LEU A 290 -24.49 -2.91 -17.67
N VAL A 291 -24.81 -3.98 -16.93
CA VAL A 291 -23.83 -4.78 -16.19
C VAL A 291 -23.29 -5.82 -17.17
N ALA A 292 -22.04 -5.66 -17.61
CA ALA A 292 -21.08 -6.74 -17.88
C ALA A 292 -19.80 -6.21 -18.55
N ALA A 293 -18.66 -6.59 -17.97
CA ALA A 293 -17.31 -6.62 -18.58
C ALA A 293 -16.61 -5.29 -18.92
N VAL A 294 -15.87 -4.73 -17.95
CA VAL A 294 -14.73 -3.81 -18.21
C VAL A 294 -13.46 -4.29 -17.48
N VAL A 295 -13.17 -5.58 -17.55
CA VAL A 295 -11.83 -6.11 -17.17
C VAL A 295 -11.22 -6.82 -18.38
N VAL A 296 -11.34 -6.22 -19.56
CA VAL A 296 -10.68 -6.70 -20.76
C VAL A 296 -9.58 -5.70 -21.12
N ALA A 297 -8.35 -6.18 -20.96
CA ALA A 297 -7.15 -5.77 -21.69
C ALA A 297 -6.86 -4.26 -21.77
N GLY A 298 -6.00 -3.77 -20.87
CA GLY A 298 -5.20 -2.57 -21.11
C GLY A 298 -4.13 -2.76 -22.20
N PHE A 299 -4.36 -3.64 -23.18
CA PHE A 299 -3.37 -4.02 -24.20
C PHE A 299 -3.76 -3.62 -25.62
N LEU A 300 -4.89 -2.94 -25.87
CA LEU A 300 -5.21 -2.49 -27.22
C LEU A 300 -5.88 -1.10 -27.17
N TRP A 301 -5.26 -0.15 -27.87
CA TRP A 301 -5.79 1.17 -28.29
C TRP A 301 -5.64 2.39 -27.36
N PHE A 302 -4.40 2.73 -26.99
CA PHE A 302 -3.95 4.11 -27.12
C PHE A 302 -2.75 4.08 -28.07
N GLY A 303 -2.85 4.70 -29.24
CA GLY A 303 -1.68 4.84 -30.11
C GLY A 303 -0.62 5.62 -29.35
N ASP A 304 0.51 4.98 -29.08
CA ASP A 304 1.72 5.63 -28.57
C ASP A 304 2.10 6.71 -29.58
N SER A 305 1.68 7.94 -29.31
CA SER A 305 2.05 9.05 -30.14
C SER A 305 3.51 9.33 -29.86
N THR A 306 4.38 8.73 -30.67
CA THR A 306 5.83 9.01 -30.76
C THR A 306 6.11 10.51 -30.98
N THR A 307 5.08 11.31 -31.23
CA THR A 307 5.12 12.78 -31.26
C THR A 307 5.23 13.45 -29.89
N ASP A 308 4.96 12.75 -28.78
CA ASP A 308 5.20 13.25 -27.41
C ASP A 308 6.50 12.66 -26.84
N PRO A 309 7.54 13.49 -26.56
CA PRO A 309 8.78 13.07 -25.92
C PRO A 309 8.58 12.24 -24.64
N ARG A 310 7.52 12.52 -23.87
CA ARG A 310 7.22 11.79 -22.63
C ARG A 310 6.77 10.36 -22.90
N ALA A 311 5.98 10.15 -23.95
CA ALA A 311 5.54 8.82 -24.35
C ALA A 311 6.73 7.97 -24.79
N VAL A 312 7.62 8.53 -25.62
CA VAL A 312 8.84 7.84 -26.10
C VAL A 312 9.78 7.48 -24.94
N ALA A 313 10.00 8.41 -24.00
CA ALA A 313 10.84 8.14 -22.83
C ALA A 313 10.28 7.01 -21.94
N ARG A 314 8.95 6.96 -21.73
CA ARG A 314 8.30 5.88 -20.99
C ARG A 314 8.42 4.55 -21.72
N GLN A 315 8.00 4.50 -22.97
CA GLN A 315 8.05 3.28 -23.77
C GLN A 315 9.47 2.72 -23.86
N PHE A 316 10.49 3.57 -23.94
CA PHE A 316 11.89 3.15 -23.85
C PHE A 316 12.22 2.47 -22.52
N VAL A 317 11.92 3.12 -21.39
CA VAL A 317 12.19 2.58 -20.05
C VAL A 317 11.45 1.26 -19.84
N ASP A 318 10.17 1.22 -20.19
CA ASP A 318 9.32 0.04 -20.07
C ASP A 318 9.90 -1.13 -20.88
N SER A 319 10.29 -0.87 -22.14
CA SER A 319 10.84 -1.89 -23.03
C SER A 319 12.18 -2.44 -22.53
N VAL A 320 13.04 -1.60 -21.93
CA VAL A 320 14.26 -2.09 -21.26
C VAL A 320 13.91 -2.99 -20.07
N ASN A 321 13.00 -2.53 -19.21
CA ASN A 321 12.66 -3.19 -17.96
C ASN A 321 11.98 -4.55 -18.12
N ILE A 322 11.23 -4.76 -19.21
CA ILE A 322 10.59 -6.03 -19.53
C ILE A 322 11.33 -6.85 -20.60
N GLY A 323 12.46 -6.33 -21.11
CA GLY A 323 13.25 -6.99 -22.16
C GLY A 323 12.56 -7.02 -23.54
N ASP A 324 11.63 -6.11 -23.81
CA ASP A 324 10.92 -6.01 -25.08
C ASP A 324 11.82 -5.39 -26.16
N THR A 325 12.37 -6.26 -27.01
CA THR A 325 13.23 -5.81 -28.11
C THR A 325 12.45 -5.08 -29.20
N ASP A 326 11.20 -5.49 -29.47
CA ASP A 326 10.39 -4.90 -30.54
C ASP A 326 9.94 -3.49 -30.14
N GLY A 327 9.54 -3.30 -28.88
CA GLY A 327 9.28 -1.99 -28.29
C GLY A 327 10.50 -1.05 -28.37
N LEU A 328 11.70 -1.56 -28.07
CA LEU A 328 12.94 -0.78 -28.23
C LEU A 328 13.21 -0.39 -29.70
N VAL A 329 12.99 -1.29 -30.66
CA VAL A 329 13.15 -0.97 -32.09
C VAL A 329 12.19 0.14 -32.50
N GLN A 330 10.97 0.14 -31.96
CA GLN A 330 9.99 1.19 -32.25
C GLN A 330 10.50 2.56 -31.79
N VAL A 331 11.02 2.69 -30.57
CA VAL A 331 11.44 4.00 -30.03
C VAL A 331 12.86 4.41 -30.38
N ALA A 332 13.71 3.50 -30.86
CA ALA A 332 15.08 3.80 -31.24
C ALA A 332 15.21 4.50 -32.60
N CYS A 333 16.19 5.40 -32.71
CA CYS A 333 16.58 6.03 -33.98
C CYS A 333 17.16 5.00 -34.96
N GLU A 334 17.13 5.30 -36.26
CA GLU A 334 17.58 4.38 -37.31
C GLU A 334 18.99 3.83 -37.07
N LYS A 335 19.90 4.69 -36.58
CA LYS A 335 21.28 4.34 -36.23
C LYS A 335 21.38 3.25 -35.16
N VAL A 336 20.49 3.25 -34.16
CA VAL A 336 20.59 2.39 -32.96
C VAL A 336 19.76 1.12 -33.11
N ARG A 337 18.72 1.11 -33.96
CA ARG A 337 17.84 -0.06 -34.20
C ARG A 337 18.57 -1.40 -34.37
N PRO A 338 19.68 -1.51 -35.15
CA PRO A 338 20.36 -2.79 -35.31
C PRO A 338 21.03 -3.32 -34.04
N THR A 339 21.31 -2.44 -33.07
CA THR A 339 22.06 -2.78 -31.85
C THR A 339 21.26 -2.62 -30.56
N VAL A 340 19.96 -2.30 -30.60
CA VAL A 340 19.14 -2.04 -29.39
C VAL A 340 19.29 -3.11 -28.31
N ARG A 341 19.35 -4.39 -28.69
CA ARG A 341 19.51 -5.50 -27.76
C ARG A 341 20.85 -5.45 -27.03
N THR A 342 21.95 -5.26 -27.75
CA THR A 342 23.28 -5.20 -27.12
C THR A 342 23.51 -3.87 -26.40
N THR A 343 22.97 -2.78 -26.92
CA THR A 343 23.11 -1.42 -26.37
C THR A 343 22.34 -1.26 -25.06
N PHE A 344 21.10 -1.75 -24.97
CA PHE A 344 20.21 -1.46 -23.84
C PHE A 344 19.90 -2.66 -22.95
N LEU A 345 19.85 -3.88 -23.50
CA LEU A 345 19.50 -5.09 -22.73
C LEU A 345 20.72 -5.89 -22.24
N GLY A 346 21.92 -5.62 -22.76
CA GLY A 346 23.11 -6.42 -22.48
C GLY A 346 23.66 -6.33 -21.06
N GLY A 347 23.34 -5.27 -20.32
CA GLY A 347 23.93 -5.00 -19.00
C GLY A 347 23.10 -5.45 -17.81
N GLY A 348 21.89 -5.99 -18.02
CA GLY A 348 21.02 -6.38 -16.89
C GLY A 348 20.61 -5.20 -16.01
N PHE A 349 20.40 -4.02 -16.59
CA PHE A 349 19.99 -2.84 -15.85
C PHE A 349 18.46 -2.75 -15.73
N HIS A 350 18.01 -2.22 -14.59
CA HIS A 350 16.67 -1.69 -14.41
C HIS A 350 16.72 -0.17 -14.56
N LEU A 351 15.77 0.40 -15.29
CA LEU A 351 15.69 1.83 -15.50
C LEU A 351 14.48 2.40 -14.77
N THR A 352 14.69 3.47 -13.99
CA THR A 352 13.60 4.26 -13.42
C THR A 352 13.59 5.63 -14.08
N LEU A 353 12.46 5.99 -14.71
CA LEU A 353 12.31 7.30 -15.34
C LEU A 353 12.30 8.42 -14.29
N GLU A 354 13.33 9.26 -14.34
CA GLU A 354 13.60 10.27 -13.33
C GLU A 354 13.13 11.66 -13.77
N SER A 355 13.19 12.00 -15.05
CA SER A 355 12.62 13.25 -15.60
C SER A 355 12.58 13.22 -17.12
N VAL A 356 11.65 13.98 -17.71
CA VAL A 356 11.62 14.27 -19.14
C VAL A 356 11.58 15.79 -19.29
N ASP A 357 12.54 16.34 -20.03
CA ASP A 357 12.58 17.74 -20.44
C ASP A 357 12.20 17.87 -21.93
N PRO A 358 10.90 18.04 -22.24
CA PRO A 358 10.45 18.23 -23.60
C PRO A 358 10.83 19.61 -24.18
N GLY A 359 11.29 20.55 -23.33
CA GLY A 359 11.66 21.90 -23.74
C GLY A 359 13.14 22.07 -24.05
N ALA A 360 13.98 21.09 -23.72
CA ALA A 360 15.39 21.07 -24.11
C ALA A 360 15.55 20.97 -25.65
N GLU A 361 16.70 21.43 -26.16
CA GLU A 361 17.04 21.36 -27.59
C GLU A 361 18.34 20.54 -27.79
N PRO A 362 18.26 19.25 -28.18
CA PRO A 362 17.03 18.47 -28.36
C PRO A 362 16.37 18.06 -27.02
N PRO A 363 15.10 17.62 -27.01
CA PRO A 363 14.45 17.08 -25.82
C PRO A 363 15.28 15.95 -25.19
N THR A 364 15.26 15.85 -23.87
CA THR A 364 16.02 14.82 -23.15
C THR A 364 15.17 14.15 -22.08
N PHE A 365 15.57 12.95 -21.68
CA PHE A 365 15.06 12.33 -20.46
C PHE A 365 16.20 11.72 -19.66
N THR A 366 16.05 11.75 -18.34
CA THR A 366 17.00 11.19 -17.39
C THR A 366 16.38 9.96 -16.75
N VAL A 367 17.19 8.91 -16.61
CA VAL A 367 16.85 7.68 -15.89
C VAL A 367 17.87 7.42 -14.79
N LEU A 368 17.44 6.77 -13.73
CA LEU A 368 18.33 6.05 -12.82
C LEU A 368 18.47 4.63 -13.35
N ALA A 369 19.68 4.23 -13.75
CA ALA A 369 19.99 2.86 -14.14
C ALA A 369 20.57 2.13 -12.93
N THR A 370 19.93 1.05 -12.51
CA THR A 370 20.38 0.21 -11.38
C THR A 370 20.77 -1.16 -11.91
N ASP A 371 21.99 -1.61 -11.60
CA ASP A 371 22.47 -2.94 -11.94
C ASP A 371 21.76 -4.00 -11.09
N ALA A 372 21.09 -4.95 -11.74
CA ALA A 372 20.30 -6.00 -11.06
C ALA A 372 21.12 -6.89 -10.11
N SER A 373 22.42 -7.00 -10.35
CA SER A 373 23.32 -7.91 -9.64
C SER A 373 24.10 -7.24 -8.52
N THR A 374 24.41 -5.96 -8.67
CA THR A 374 25.24 -5.21 -7.71
C THR A 374 24.48 -4.12 -6.95
N ASP A 375 23.26 -3.80 -7.36
CA ASP A 375 22.43 -2.70 -6.85
C ASP A 375 23.11 -1.30 -6.97
N VAL A 376 24.20 -1.23 -7.74
CA VAL A 376 24.89 0.01 -8.07
C VAL A 376 24.02 0.79 -9.04
N SER A 377 23.77 2.07 -8.72
CA SER A 377 22.98 2.95 -9.56
C SER A 377 23.75 4.13 -10.13
N ASP A 378 23.47 4.47 -11.39
CA ASP A 378 24.03 5.63 -12.08
C ASP A 378 22.95 6.38 -12.86
N ARG A 379 23.07 7.71 -12.96
CA ARG A 379 22.14 8.53 -13.73
C ARG A 379 22.57 8.64 -15.17
N ARG A 380 21.66 8.32 -16.09
CA ARG A 380 21.88 8.42 -17.54
C ARG A 380 20.89 9.39 -18.15
N THR A 381 21.36 10.25 -19.04
CA THR A 381 20.50 11.18 -19.78
C THR A 381 20.58 10.85 -21.26
N PHE A 382 19.42 10.66 -21.86
CA PHE A 382 19.26 10.27 -23.25
C PHE A 382 18.63 11.40 -24.05
N PRO A 383 19.22 11.81 -25.19
CA PRO A 383 18.60 12.76 -26.08
C PRO A 383 17.56 12.08 -26.97
N LEU A 384 16.56 12.87 -27.38
CA LEU A 384 15.55 12.48 -28.34
C LEU A 384 15.78 13.22 -29.66
N VAL A 385 15.90 12.49 -30.75
CA VAL A 385 16.01 13.05 -32.10
C VAL A 385 14.69 12.92 -32.82
N ARG A 386 14.44 13.81 -33.79
CA ARG A 386 13.22 13.77 -34.59
C ARG A 386 13.49 13.10 -35.94
N GLU A 387 12.85 11.96 -36.19
CA GLU A 387 12.94 11.20 -37.44
C GLU A 387 11.53 10.99 -37.99
N ALA A 388 11.32 11.31 -39.28
CA ALA A 388 10.01 11.18 -39.94
C ALA A 388 8.83 11.83 -39.17
N GLY A 389 9.09 12.91 -38.43
CA GLY A 389 8.07 13.63 -37.64
C GLY A 389 7.87 13.12 -36.21
N GLU A 390 8.51 12.01 -35.85
CA GLU A 390 8.40 11.31 -34.58
C GLU A 390 9.67 11.45 -33.74
N TRP A 391 9.56 11.41 -32.41
CA TRP A 391 10.71 11.41 -31.51
C TRP A 391 11.27 9.99 -31.35
N ARG A 392 12.60 9.90 -31.29
CA ARG A 392 13.36 8.65 -31.19
C ARG A 392 14.52 8.79 -30.21
N VAL A 393 14.81 7.74 -29.44
CA VAL A 393 15.98 7.67 -28.57
C VAL A 393 17.22 7.41 -29.42
N CYS A 394 18.25 8.25 -29.28
CA CYS A 394 19.49 8.10 -30.02
C CYS A 394 20.70 8.30 -29.11
N VAL A 395 21.69 7.41 -29.23
CA VAL A 395 22.91 7.39 -28.41
C VAL A 395 24.20 7.30 -29.23
#